data_AF-A0A7Y7PAS5-F1
#
_entry.id   AF-A0A7Y7PAS5-F1
#
_cell.length_a   1.000
_cell.length_b   1.000
_cell.length_c   1.000
_cell.angle_alpha   90.00
_cell.angle_beta   90.00
_cell.angle_gamma   90.00
#
_symmetry.space_group_name_H-M   'P 1'
#
loop_
_entity.id
_entity.type
_entity.pdbx_description
1 polymer ?
#
loop_
_entity_poly.entity_id
_entity_poly.type
_entity_poly.pdbx_seq_one_letter_code
_entity_poly.pdbx_strand_id
1 'polypeptide(L)'
;MSALLKLLIVFALSSVKFLLAPPLSFGLGLNFLQTIASTSAGGIMGVLVFFYISKWLIKFYNIYLSVYQHKILHWIAVKLEMKKLLAHLHHTRNRKKKVFTFSNKLYVRIKRKYGLLGIIILTPILLSIPVGAFLAARFYPRQRHLVLYLSGSVIMWSLIMSTAIAIF
;
A
#
# COMPACT_ATOMS: atom_id res chain seq x y z
N MET A 1 20.96 -17.45 -22.28
CA MET A 1 20.36 -16.11 -22.08
C MET A 1 21.47 -15.08 -21.95
N SER A 2 21.37 -13.95 -22.65
CA SER A 2 22.32 -12.84 -22.52
C SER A 2 22.28 -12.23 -21.11
N ALA A 3 23.40 -11.63 -20.66
CA ALA A 3 23.49 -11.00 -19.35
C ALA A 3 22.44 -9.89 -19.17
N LEU A 4 22.20 -9.10 -20.21
CA LEU A 4 21.18 -8.06 -20.23
C LEU A 4 19.78 -8.60 -19.94
N LEU A 5 19.43 -9.73 -20.54
CA LEU A 5 18.10 -10.32 -20.37
C LEU A 5 17.90 -10.87 -18.95
N LYS A 6 18.95 -11.44 -18.33
CA LYS A 6 18.92 -11.84 -16.92
C LYS A 6 18.67 -10.64 -16.00
N LEU A 7 19.37 -9.52 -16.23
CA LEU A 7 19.19 -8.28 -15.46
C LEU A 7 17.78 -7.72 -15.60
N LEU A 8 17.23 -7.71 -16.83
CA LEU A 8 15.86 -7.22 -17.08
C LEU A 8 14.80 -8.08 -16.40
N ILE A 9 14.97 -9.40 -16.37
CA ILE A 9 14.06 -10.31 -15.67
C ILE A 9 14.08 -10.04 -14.16
N VAL A 10 15.27 -9.92 -13.57
CA VAL A 10 15.41 -9.61 -12.13
C VAL A 10 14.84 -8.23 -11.81
N PHE A 11 15.08 -7.24 -12.69
CA PHE A 11 14.52 -5.90 -12.56
C PHE A 11 12.98 -5.92 -12.57
N ALA A 12 12.37 -6.59 -13.55
CA ALA A 12 10.92 -6.69 -13.65
C ALA A 12 10.32 -7.47 -12.48
N LEU A 13 10.94 -8.58 -12.08
CA LEU A 13 10.49 -9.37 -10.94
C LEU A 13 10.59 -8.56 -9.64
N SER A 14 11.70 -7.85 -9.43
CA SER A 14 11.91 -7.04 -8.23
C SER A 14 10.92 -5.89 -8.12
N SER A 15 10.40 -5.38 -9.24
CA SER A 15 9.38 -4.32 -9.27
C SER A 15 8.03 -4.79 -8.72
N VAL A 16 7.69 -6.07 -8.87
CA VAL A 16 6.39 -6.64 -8.47
C VAL A 16 6.50 -7.47 -7.19
N LYS A 17 7.50 -8.36 -7.13
CA LYS A 17 7.78 -9.30 -6.04
C LYS A 17 9.26 -9.22 -5.65
N PHE A 18 9.61 -8.14 -4.96
CA PHE A 18 10.97 -7.84 -4.51
C PHE A 18 11.69 -9.03 -3.87
N LEU A 19 11.03 -9.72 -2.95
CA LEU A 19 11.59 -10.81 -2.14
C LEU A 19 12.14 -11.98 -2.96
N LEU A 20 11.53 -12.26 -4.12
CA LEU A 20 11.94 -13.38 -4.99
C LEU A 20 13.07 -13.01 -5.95
N ALA A 21 13.37 -11.72 -6.10
CA ALA A 21 14.33 -11.27 -7.11
C ALA A 21 15.79 -11.57 -6.74
N PRO A 22 16.27 -11.35 -5.50
CA PRO A 22 17.64 -11.74 -5.13
C PRO A 22 17.91 -13.25 -5.28
N PRO A 23 17.05 -14.18 -4.78
CA PRO A 23 17.27 -15.62 -4.99
C PRO A 23 17.31 -16.00 -6.48
N LEU A 24 16.39 -15.46 -7.27
CA LEU A 24 16.36 -15.70 -8.71
C LEU A 24 17.63 -15.17 -9.40
N SER A 25 18.13 -14.01 -8.99
CA SER A 25 19.33 -13.40 -9.56
C SER A 25 20.56 -14.28 -9.40
N PHE A 26 20.79 -14.82 -8.19
CA PHE A 26 21.86 -15.79 -7.95
C PHE A 26 21.62 -17.10 -8.69
N GLY A 27 20.38 -17.59 -8.76
CA GLY A 27 20.03 -18.77 -9.57
C GLY A 27 20.26 -18.58 -11.07
N LEU A 28 20.22 -17.34 -11.58
CA LEU A 28 20.58 -16.99 -12.95
C LEU A 28 22.10 -16.78 -13.15
N GLY A 29 22.90 -16.89 -12.08
CA GLY A 29 24.35 -16.72 -12.11
C GLY A 29 24.82 -15.27 -12.24
N LEU A 30 24.05 -14.31 -11.71
CA LEU A 30 24.46 -12.90 -11.66
C LEU A 30 25.34 -12.63 -10.44
N ASN A 31 26.28 -11.69 -10.60
CA ASN A 31 27.18 -11.29 -9.53
C ASN A 31 26.45 -10.53 -8.42
N PHE A 32 27.01 -10.53 -7.21
CA PHE A 32 26.46 -9.82 -6.04
C PHE A 32 26.08 -8.35 -6.35
N LEU A 33 27.00 -7.61 -6.97
CA LEU A 33 26.76 -6.20 -7.35
C LEU A 33 25.66 -6.05 -8.40
N GLN A 34 25.59 -6.97 -9.37
CA GLN A 34 24.55 -6.97 -10.39
C GLN A 34 23.18 -7.27 -9.78
N THR A 35 23.12 -8.17 -8.80
CA THR A 35 21.91 -8.45 -8.02
C THR A 35 21.44 -7.23 -7.25
N ILE A 36 22.32 -6.57 -6.48
CA ILE A 36 21.95 -5.37 -5.72
C ILE A 36 21.49 -4.25 -6.64
N ALA A 37 22.25 -3.98 -7.70
CA ALA A 37 21.93 -2.90 -8.65
C ALA A 37 20.58 -3.15 -9.35
N SER A 38 20.35 -4.35 -9.89
CA SER A 38 19.12 -4.68 -10.61
C SER A 38 17.90 -4.73 -9.68
N THR A 39 18.03 -5.31 -8.49
CA THR A 39 16.93 -5.41 -7.51
C THR A 39 16.60 -4.07 -6.87
N SER A 40 17.60 -3.24 -6.57
CA SER A 40 17.37 -1.88 -6.04
C SER A 40 16.72 -0.99 -7.10
N ALA A 41 17.26 -0.98 -8.33
CA ALA A 41 16.69 -0.17 -9.41
C ALA A 41 15.25 -0.59 -9.74
N GLY A 42 14.99 -1.90 -9.87
CA GLY A 42 13.65 -2.41 -10.14
C GLY A 42 12.70 -2.21 -8.96
N GLY A 43 13.15 -2.44 -7.73
CA GLY A 43 12.35 -2.18 -6.54
C GLY A 43 11.95 -0.71 -6.39
N ILE A 44 12.88 0.23 -6.61
CA ILE A 44 12.61 1.68 -6.61
C ILE A 44 11.62 2.05 -7.73
N MET A 45 11.84 1.54 -8.94
CA MET A 45 10.95 1.77 -10.07
C MET A 45 9.54 1.24 -9.80
N GLY A 46 9.43 0.02 -9.27
CA GLY A 46 8.16 -0.57 -8.84
C GLY A 46 7.46 0.32 -7.80
N VAL A 47 8.17 0.75 -6.76
CA VAL A 47 7.61 1.65 -5.74
C VAL A 47 7.05 2.92 -6.37
N LEU A 48 7.80 3.57 -7.27
CA LEU A 48 7.35 4.77 -7.96
C LEU A 48 6.06 4.50 -8.76
N VAL A 49 6.12 3.53 -9.68
CA VAL A 49 5.01 3.19 -10.57
C VAL A 49 3.76 2.84 -9.77
N PHE A 50 3.85 1.88 -8.83
CA PHE A 50 2.70 1.43 -8.07
C PHE A 50 2.17 2.49 -7.11
N PHE A 51 3.02 3.35 -6.55
CA PHE A 51 2.59 4.43 -5.66
C PHE A 51 1.78 5.50 -6.41
N TYR A 52 2.25 5.93 -7.58
CA TYR A 52 1.52 6.91 -8.40
C TYR A 52 0.23 6.33 -8.96
N ILE A 53 0.25 5.08 -9.46
CA ILE A 53 -0.96 4.37 -9.88
C ILE A 53 -1.95 4.26 -8.72
N SER A 54 -1.49 3.91 -7.52
CA SER A 54 -2.34 3.82 -6.33
C SER A 54 -2.98 5.16 -5.98
N LYS A 55 -2.21 6.26 -6.01
CA LYS A 55 -2.76 7.61 -5.80
C LYS A 55 -3.82 7.95 -6.85
N TRP A 56 -3.56 7.63 -8.11
CA TRP A 56 -4.50 7.85 -9.21
C TRP A 56 -5.79 7.03 -9.02
N LEU A 57 -5.69 5.75 -8.70
CA LEU A 57 -6.82 4.86 -8.40
C LEU A 57 -7.63 5.35 -7.19
N ILE A 58 -6.97 5.78 -6.11
CA ILE A 58 -7.64 6.32 -4.92
C ILE A 58 -8.36 7.62 -5.25
N LYS A 59 -7.74 8.52 -6.03
CA LYS A 59 -8.36 9.77 -6.47
C LYS A 59 -9.58 9.47 -7.35
N PHE A 60 -9.45 8.57 -8.31
CA PHE A 60 -10.52 8.15 -9.19
C PHE A 60 -11.68 7.53 -8.40
N TYR A 61 -11.39 6.62 -7.46
CA TYR A 61 -12.38 6.02 -6.58
C TYR A 61 -13.10 7.05 -5.71
N ASN A 62 -12.36 8.02 -5.13
CA ASN A 62 -12.95 9.08 -4.32
C ASN A 62 -13.81 10.05 -5.16
N ILE A 63 -13.41 10.36 -6.39
CA ILE A 63 -14.21 11.17 -7.32
C ILE A 63 -15.50 10.43 -7.67
N TYR A 64 -15.40 9.17 -8.09
CA TYR A 64 -16.54 8.31 -8.41
C TYR A 64 -17.48 8.13 -7.21
N LEU A 65 -16.92 7.90 -6.02
CA LEU A 65 -17.69 7.84 -4.77
C LEU A 65 -18.33 9.18 -4.42
N SER A 66 -17.68 10.33 -4.61
CA SER A 66 -18.27 11.62 -4.24
C SER A 66 -19.56 11.89 -5.02
N VAL A 67 -19.59 11.50 -6.31
CA VAL A 67 -20.77 11.60 -7.17
C VAL A 67 -21.89 10.65 -6.71
N TYR A 68 -21.55 9.43 -6.26
CA TYR A 68 -22.52 8.44 -5.78
C TYR A 68 -23.00 8.70 -4.33
N GLN A 69 -22.11 9.23 -3.47
CA GLN A 69 -22.36 9.50 -2.06
C GLN A 69 -23.29 10.70 -1.85
N HIS A 70 -23.28 11.73 -2.70
CA HIS A 70 -24.26 12.82 -2.55
C HIS A 70 -25.70 12.31 -2.69
N LYS A 71 -25.96 11.34 -3.58
CA LYS A 71 -27.27 10.72 -3.75
C LYS A 71 -27.66 9.83 -2.58
N ILE A 72 -26.74 9.03 -2.07
CA ILE A 72 -26.95 8.12 -0.95
C ILE A 72 -27.01 8.84 0.40
N LEU A 73 -26.16 9.85 0.64
CA LEU A 73 -26.19 10.68 1.86
C LEU A 73 -27.46 11.51 1.91
N HIS A 74 -27.90 12.09 0.79
CA HIS A 74 -29.20 12.74 0.70
C HIS A 74 -30.34 11.74 1.00
N TRP A 75 -30.33 10.55 0.38
CA TRP A 75 -31.34 9.52 0.63
C TRP A 75 -31.33 9.00 2.08
N ILE A 76 -30.15 8.85 2.70
CA ILE A 76 -30.00 8.49 4.11
C ILE A 76 -30.45 9.63 5.03
N ALA A 77 -30.14 10.89 4.72
CA ALA A 77 -30.58 12.06 5.47
C ALA A 77 -32.11 12.20 5.46
N VAL A 78 -32.73 12.07 4.27
CA VAL A 78 -34.19 12.02 4.09
C VAL A 78 -34.81 10.86 4.89
N LYS A 79 -34.19 9.68 4.84
CA LYS A 79 -34.66 8.51 5.61
C LYS A 79 -34.50 8.67 7.13
N LEU A 80 -33.49 9.43 7.57
CA LEU A 80 -33.24 9.77 8.97
C LEU A 80 -34.18 10.85 9.49
N GLU A 81 -34.50 11.86 8.69
CA GLU A 81 -35.54 12.85 8.99
C GLU A 81 -36.91 12.20 9.06
N MET A 82 -37.25 11.35 8.09
CA MET A 82 -38.47 10.52 8.15
C MET A 82 -38.50 9.65 9.40
N LYS A 83 -37.39 8.99 9.78
CA LYS A 83 -37.31 8.22 11.02
C LYS A 83 -37.42 9.07 12.29
N LYS A 84 -36.89 10.30 12.28
CA LYS A 84 -37.04 11.24 13.39
C LYS A 84 -38.49 11.72 13.51
N LEU A 85 -39.14 12.03 12.39
CA LEU A 85 -40.56 12.40 12.33
C LEU A 85 -41.44 11.24 12.87
N LEU A 86 -41.16 10.02 12.42
CA LEU A 86 -41.80 8.78 12.91
C LEU A 86 -41.47 8.48 14.38
N ALA A 87 -40.27 8.80 14.86
CA ALA A 87 -39.89 8.62 16.26
C ALA A 87 -40.46 9.72 17.19
N HIS A 88 -40.78 10.90 16.66
CA HIS A 88 -41.55 11.92 17.37
C HIS A 88 -43.01 11.47 17.56
N LEU A 89 -43.51 10.66 16.62
CA LEU A 89 -44.82 10.01 16.70
C LEU A 89 -44.82 8.73 17.56
N HIS A 90 -43.67 8.07 17.74
CA HIS A 90 -43.54 6.83 18.50
C HIS A 90 -42.49 6.97 19.62
N HIS A 91 -42.97 7.30 20.81
CA HIS A 91 -42.19 7.53 22.02
C HIS A 91 -41.49 6.25 22.52
N THR A 92 -40.46 5.73 21.82
CA THR A 92 -39.63 4.61 22.33
C THR A 92 -38.12 4.72 22.03
N ARG A 93 -37.37 4.77 23.14
CA ARG A 93 -36.04 4.22 23.41
C ARG A 93 -34.89 4.58 22.46
N ASN A 94 -34.18 5.62 22.91
CA ASN A 94 -32.76 5.96 22.69
C ASN A 94 -31.86 4.76 22.30
N ARG A 95 -31.52 4.64 21.01
CA ARG A 95 -30.40 3.78 20.55
C ARG A 95 -29.28 4.65 20.01
N LYS A 96 -28.18 4.71 20.78
CA LYS A 96 -26.92 5.38 20.43
C LYS A 96 -26.44 4.92 19.05
N LYS A 97 -26.24 5.87 18.13
CA LYS A 97 -25.70 5.62 16.78
C LYS A 97 -24.30 4.99 16.89
N LYS A 98 -24.05 3.88 16.21
CA LYS A 98 -22.71 3.26 16.14
C LYS A 98 -21.82 4.07 15.18
N VAL A 99 -20.87 4.83 15.72
CA VAL A 99 -19.99 5.77 15.00
C VAL A 99 -18.76 5.10 14.35
N PHE A 100 -18.65 3.76 14.33
CA PHE A 100 -17.45 3.10 13.81
C PHE A 100 -17.76 1.86 12.98
N THR A 101 -17.66 2.00 11.65
CA THR A 101 -17.54 0.90 10.69
C THR A 101 -16.18 0.20 10.83
N PHE A 102 -16.12 -1.10 10.51
CA PHE A 102 -14.92 -1.95 10.68
C PHE A 102 -13.63 -1.35 10.11
N SER A 103 -13.73 -0.64 8.98
CA SER A 103 -12.60 0.04 8.33
C SER A 103 -12.02 1.17 9.17
N ASN A 104 -12.83 1.90 9.94
CA ASN A 104 -12.35 2.94 10.87
C ASN A 104 -11.65 2.32 12.08
N LYS A 105 -12.12 1.16 12.57
CA LYS A 105 -11.43 0.42 13.64
C LYS A 105 -10.07 -0.13 13.19
N LEU A 106 -9.97 -0.62 11.96
CA LEU A 106 -8.71 -1.08 11.38
C LEU A 106 -7.73 0.07 11.17
N TYR A 107 -8.20 1.21 10.65
CA TYR A 107 -7.42 2.46 10.53
C TYR A 107 -6.83 2.90 11.89
N VAL A 108 -7.66 2.99 12.93
CA VAL A 108 -7.20 3.41 14.26
C VAL A 108 -6.24 2.38 14.88
N ARG A 109 -6.47 1.08 14.68
CA ARG A 109 -5.57 0.02 15.20
C ARG A 109 -4.19 0.03 14.55
N ILE A 110 -4.12 0.09 13.21
CA ILE A 110 -2.84 0.10 12.48
C ILE A 110 -2.04 1.36 12.82
N LYS A 111 -2.71 2.53 12.82
CA LYS A 111 -2.10 3.82 13.18
C LYS A 111 -1.53 3.83 14.60
N ARG A 112 -2.27 3.28 15.58
CA ARG A 112 -1.82 3.22 16.98
C ARG A 112 -0.71 2.20 17.23
N LYS A 113 -0.66 1.08 16.48
CA LYS A 113 0.22 -0.05 16.80
C LYS A 113 1.55 -0.04 16.05
N TYR A 114 1.60 0.44 14.80
CA TYR A 114 2.81 0.33 13.95
C TYR A 114 3.32 1.66 13.37
N GLY A 115 2.52 2.74 13.42
CA GLY A 115 2.93 4.05 12.91
C GLY A 115 3.31 4.05 11.42
N LEU A 116 4.01 5.10 10.98
CA LEU A 116 4.49 5.23 9.59
C LEU A 116 5.66 4.29 9.33
N LEU A 117 6.61 4.27 10.25
CA LEU A 117 7.85 3.51 10.14
C LEU A 117 7.62 2.01 10.05
N GLY A 118 6.68 1.46 10.83
CA GLY A 118 6.35 0.04 10.79
C GLY A 118 5.84 -0.40 9.42
N ILE A 119 5.05 0.43 8.73
CA ILE A 119 4.56 0.12 7.38
C ILE A 119 5.70 0.17 6.37
N ILE A 120 6.59 1.15 6.47
CA ILE A 120 7.73 1.32 5.54
C ILE A 120 8.76 0.20 5.71
N ILE A 121 9.01 -0.25 6.93
CA ILE A 121 9.96 -1.32 7.22
C ILE A 121 9.39 -2.69 6.83
N LEU A 122 8.10 -2.94 7.07
CA LEU A 122 7.46 -4.21 6.70
C LEU A 122 7.19 -4.33 5.20
N THR A 123 7.10 -3.23 4.45
CA THR A 123 6.57 -3.27 3.07
C THR A 123 7.40 -4.12 2.11
N PRO A 124 8.75 -4.08 2.11
CA PRO A 124 9.53 -4.91 1.18
C PRO A 124 9.42 -6.41 1.47
N ILE A 125 9.11 -6.79 2.72
CA ILE A 125 9.03 -8.20 3.16
C ILE A 125 7.59 -8.75 3.11
N LEU A 126 6.63 -7.99 3.63
CA LEU A 126 5.35 -8.56 4.09
C LEU A 126 4.18 -8.26 3.14
N LEU A 127 4.30 -7.21 2.33
CA LEU A 127 3.27 -6.77 1.40
C LEU A 127 3.95 -6.37 0.10
N SER A 128 3.95 -7.26 -0.88
CA SER A 128 4.39 -7.03 -2.26
C SER A 128 4.34 -5.55 -2.63
N ILE A 129 5.40 -5.00 -3.26
CA ILE A 129 5.51 -3.56 -3.60
C ILE A 129 4.18 -2.92 -4.03
N PRO A 130 3.35 -3.54 -4.90
CA PRO A 130 2.04 -2.98 -5.26
C PRO A 130 1.11 -2.73 -4.07
N VAL A 131 0.94 -3.73 -3.20
CA VAL A 131 0.06 -3.67 -2.04
C VAL A 131 0.61 -2.72 -0.99
N GLY A 132 1.93 -2.75 -0.79
CA GLY A 132 2.64 -1.85 0.12
C GLY A 132 2.50 -0.38 -0.28
N ALA A 133 2.74 -0.08 -1.56
CA ALA A 133 2.60 1.25 -2.13
C ALA A 133 1.14 1.75 -2.04
N PHE A 134 0.16 0.86 -2.29
CA PHE A 134 -1.26 1.19 -2.15
C PHE A 134 -1.65 1.52 -0.71
N LEU A 135 -1.24 0.68 0.25
CA LEU A 135 -1.49 0.93 1.67
C LEU A 135 -0.84 2.24 2.12
N ALA A 136 0.43 2.47 1.75
CA ALA A 136 1.16 3.69 2.10
C ALA A 136 0.48 4.93 1.51
N ALA A 137 0.10 4.91 0.23
CA ALA A 137 -0.61 6.00 -0.44
C ALA A 137 -1.97 6.30 0.22
N ARG A 138 -2.69 5.27 0.68
CA ARG A 138 -3.98 5.41 1.36
C ARG A 138 -3.84 5.92 2.80
N PHE A 139 -2.84 5.45 3.54
CA PHE A 139 -2.69 5.77 4.96
C PHE A 139 -1.95 7.09 5.23
N TYR A 140 -1.02 7.48 4.35
CA TYR A 140 -0.21 8.69 4.51
C TYR A 140 -0.22 9.59 3.27
N PRO A 141 -1.41 10.01 2.77
CA PRO A 141 -1.51 10.79 1.54
C PRO A 141 -0.81 12.16 1.60
N ARG A 142 -0.63 12.71 2.81
CA ARG A 142 -0.08 14.08 3.03
C ARG A 142 1.45 14.14 3.15
N GLN A 143 2.15 12.99 3.22
CA GLN A 143 3.60 12.99 3.34
C GLN A 143 4.27 13.07 1.96
N ARG A 144 5.00 14.16 1.72
CA ARG A 144 5.68 14.43 0.45
C ARG A 144 6.88 13.51 0.21
N HIS A 145 7.56 13.09 1.28
CA HIS A 145 8.77 12.25 1.22
C HIS A 145 8.50 10.75 1.39
N LEU A 146 7.23 10.33 1.35
CA LEU A 146 6.86 8.92 1.56
C LEU A 146 7.52 7.97 0.56
N VAL A 147 7.62 8.40 -0.70
CA VAL A 147 8.28 7.65 -1.77
C VAL A 147 9.77 7.46 -1.44
N LEU A 148 10.45 8.51 -0.96
CA LEU A 148 11.86 8.44 -0.61
C LEU A 148 12.11 7.46 0.53
N TYR A 149 11.25 7.45 1.55
CA TYR A 149 11.37 6.48 2.63
C TYR A 149 11.13 5.03 2.16
N LEU A 150 10.18 4.81 1.24
CA LEU A 150 9.97 3.49 0.63
C LEU A 150 11.17 3.06 -0.22
N SER A 151 11.74 3.97 -1.02
CA SER A 151 12.95 3.70 -1.80
C SER A 151 14.15 3.38 -0.90
N GLY A 152 14.33 4.11 0.21
CA GLY A 152 15.37 3.82 1.20
C GLY A 152 15.21 2.43 1.82
N SER A 153 13.96 2.06 2.15
CA SER A 153 13.64 0.71 2.65
C SER A 153 14.00 -0.37 1.63
N VAL A 154 13.70 -0.17 0.34
CA VAL A 154 14.05 -1.11 -0.73
C VAL A 154 15.57 -1.33 -0.82
N ILE A 155 16.37 -0.27 -0.77
CA ILE A 155 17.84 -0.39 -0.83
C ILE A 155 18.35 -1.17 0.38
N MET A 156 17.88 -0.82 1.58
CA MET A 156 18.25 -1.51 2.81
C MET A 156 17.94 -3.02 2.73
N TRP A 157 16.75 -3.37 2.27
CA TRP A 157 16.33 -4.77 2.12
C TRP A 157 17.04 -5.48 0.96
N SER A 158 17.40 -4.78 -0.11
CA SER A 158 18.19 -5.35 -1.23
C SER A 158 19.53 -5.84 -0.72
N LEU A 159 20.20 -5.04 0.11
CA LEU A 159 21.46 -5.42 0.74
C LEU A 159 21.27 -6.64 1.64
N ILE A 160 20.33 -6.59 2.58
CA ILE A 160 20.08 -7.68 3.54
C ILE A 160 19.78 -9.00 2.84
N MET A 161 18.88 -8.99 1.84
CA MET A 161 18.49 -10.19 1.12
C MET A 161 19.64 -10.73 0.25
N SER A 162 20.37 -9.83 -0.43
CA SER A 162 21.50 -10.25 -1.26
C SER A 162 22.63 -10.83 -0.42
N THR A 163 22.93 -10.24 0.75
CA THR A 163 23.93 -10.78 1.67
C THR A 163 23.50 -12.09 2.29
N ALA A 164 22.24 -12.20 2.71
CA ALA A 164 21.72 -13.44 3.29
C ALA A 164 21.90 -14.59 2.30
N ILE A 165 21.51 -14.39 1.04
CA ILE A 165 21.60 -15.44 0.01
C ILE A 165 23.05 -15.67 -0.43
N ALA A 166 23.90 -14.65 -0.44
CA ALA A 166 25.31 -14.84 -0.80
C ALA A 166 26.09 -15.66 0.23
N ILE A 167 25.59 -15.76 1.48
CA ILE A 167 26.21 -16.52 2.56
C ILE A 167 25.75 -17.99 2.57
N PHE A 168 24.56 -18.29 2.06
CA PHE A 168 23.98 -19.64 2.01
C PHE A 168 24.24 -20.32 0.66
#